data_AF-A0A968T4L0-F1
#
_entry.id   AF-A0A968T4L0-F1
#
_cell.length_a   1.000
_cell.length_b   1.000
_cell.length_c   1.000
_cell.angle_alpha   90.00
_cell.angle_beta   90.00
_cell.angle_gamma   90.00
#
_symmetry.space_group_name_H-M   'P 1'
#
loop_
_entity.id
_entity.type
_entity.pdbx_description
1 polymer ?
#
loop_
_entity_poly.entity_id
_entity_poly.type
_entity_poly.pdbx_seq_one_letter_code
_entity_poly.pdbx_strand_id
1 'polypeptide(L)'
;MKKILSFIRVSYRITALIIWLTLPHEFLSSQVDDKPDYKNIFGNQYIAAIQYLDNNKWITSTLIRNNIDPCFAKSIVFPELIRYSYLRDLMEVQALKTLYVQYGQDYANFSVGRFQIKPEFAEHLEADIKVNLRIKDSLIKYIDTTQTPKARRERIERLDSEAWQVQYLVWFIKVMNHKFPHLSGQVTGNNIMFYATAYNCGYYLSETEINENTSKSYFHTAIFSSKEKYNYASVSYYFWVQCMQ
;
A
#
# COMPACT_ATOMS: atom_id res chain seq x y z
N MET A 1 -44.62 67.17 -8.57
CA MET A 1 -43.59 67.30 -9.62
C MET A 1 -43.08 68.74 -9.65
N LYS A 2 -41.98 69.02 -8.93
CA LYS A 2 -41.26 70.31 -8.95
C LYS A 2 -39.86 70.08 -9.54
N LYS A 3 -39.39 71.11 -10.22
CA LYS A 3 -38.29 71.21 -11.18
C LYS A 3 -37.00 71.67 -10.46
N ILE A 4 -35.85 71.28 -11.03
CA ILE A 4 -34.58 72.05 -11.19
C ILE A 4 -33.58 72.12 -10.02
N LEU A 5 -32.34 71.74 -10.36
CA LEU A 5 -30.98 72.31 -10.05
C LEU A 5 -30.01 71.15 -9.76
N SER A 6 -28.79 71.02 -10.26
CA SER A 6 -27.86 71.80 -11.12
C SER A 6 -26.66 70.86 -11.39
N PHE A 7 -26.27 70.56 -12.63
CA PHE A 7 -25.17 71.18 -13.40
C PHE A 7 -23.71 70.94 -12.91
N ILE A 8 -22.88 70.45 -13.86
CA ILE A 8 -21.42 70.66 -14.10
C ILE A 8 -20.42 69.53 -13.72
N ARG A 9 -19.99 68.84 -14.80
CA ARG A 9 -18.66 68.33 -15.22
C ARG A 9 -17.51 68.26 -14.21
N VAL A 10 -16.73 67.17 -14.27
CA VAL A 10 -15.28 67.16 -14.63
C VAL A 10 -14.86 65.75 -15.09
N SER A 11 -14.00 65.74 -16.10
CA SER A 11 -13.49 64.63 -16.92
C SER A 11 -12.43 63.76 -16.23
N TYR A 12 -12.31 62.48 -16.64
CA TYR A 12 -10.99 61.83 -16.81
C TYR A 12 -10.99 60.93 -18.05
N ARG A 13 -10.08 61.25 -18.98
CA ARG A 13 -9.71 60.43 -20.14
C ARG A 13 -8.72 59.36 -19.67
N ILE A 14 -8.96 58.10 -19.98
CA ILE A 14 -7.94 57.04 -19.88
C ILE A 14 -7.42 56.78 -21.29
N THR A 15 -6.21 57.26 -21.55
CA THR A 15 -5.39 56.92 -22.71
C THR A 15 -4.78 55.54 -22.52
N ALA A 16 -5.02 54.65 -23.48
CA ALA A 16 -4.31 53.38 -23.61
C ALA A 16 -2.97 53.59 -24.32
N LEU A 17 -1.86 53.17 -23.70
CA LEU A 17 -0.61 52.85 -24.40
C LEU A 17 0.25 51.85 -23.61
N ILE A 18 0.29 50.63 -24.14
CA ILE A 18 1.40 49.66 -24.29
C ILE A 18 2.49 49.60 -23.21
N ILE A 19 2.64 48.43 -22.59
CA ILE A 19 3.96 47.79 -22.41
C ILE A 19 3.82 46.28 -22.68
N TRP A 20 4.39 45.83 -23.81
CA TRP A 20 4.80 44.44 -24.00
C TRP A 20 6.04 44.21 -23.14
N LEU A 21 5.88 43.53 -22.02
CA LEU A 21 7.00 42.96 -21.27
C LEU A 21 7.00 41.46 -21.52
N THR A 22 7.94 41.04 -22.36
CA THR A 22 8.45 39.67 -22.44
C THR A 22 8.74 39.18 -21.03
N LEU A 23 7.89 38.29 -20.51
CA LEU A 23 8.20 37.55 -19.30
C LEU A 23 9.47 36.75 -19.58
N PRO A 24 10.55 36.92 -18.80
CA PRO A 24 11.65 35.99 -18.85
C PRO A 24 11.13 34.60 -18.50
N HIS A 25 11.42 33.67 -19.40
CA HIS A 25 11.05 32.27 -19.36
C HIS A 25 11.89 31.52 -18.32
N GLU A 26 11.97 32.02 -17.08
CA GLU A 26 12.88 31.51 -16.04
C GLU A 26 12.26 31.68 -14.65
N PHE A 27 11.17 30.96 -14.37
CA PHE A 27 10.85 30.58 -12.98
C PHE A 27 9.95 29.35 -12.91
N LEU A 28 10.45 28.22 -13.41
CA LEU A 28 10.20 26.93 -12.77
C LEU A 28 11.56 26.31 -12.55
N SER A 29 12.26 26.77 -11.50
CA SER A 29 13.26 25.91 -10.89
C SER A 29 12.49 24.68 -10.41
N SER A 30 12.70 23.56 -11.08
CA SER A 30 12.38 22.24 -10.56
C SER A 30 12.73 22.21 -9.09
N GLN A 31 11.72 22.09 -8.22
CA GLN A 31 11.94 21.55 -6.89
C GLN A 31 12.62 20.20 -7.14
N VAL A 32 13.92 20.13 -6.90
CA VAL A 32 14.61 18.85 -6.76
C VAL A 32 13.97 18.25 -5.52
N ASP A 33 12.92 17.47 -5.74
CA ASP A 33 12.26 16.72 -4.68
C ASP A 33 13.29 15.67 -4.25
N ASP A 34 14.05 16.01 -3.22
CA ASP A 34 15.11 15.17 -2.69
C ASP A 34 14.41 13.91 -2.18
N LYS A 35 14.47 12.83 -2.98
CA LYS A 35 13.72 11.61 -2.70
C LYS A 35 14.12 11.14 -1.29
N PRO A 36 13.15 10.91 -0.38
CA PRO A 36 13.47 10.59 0.99
C PRO A 36 14.38 9.36 1.07
N ASP A 37 15.50 9.50 1.78
CA ASP A 37 16.38 8.37 2.03
C ASP A 37 15.81 7.49 3.14
N TYR A 38 14.92 6.57 2.76
CA TYR A 38 14.21 5.71 3.71
C TYR A 38 15.13 4.78 4.52
N LYS A 39 16.32 4.46 4.00
CA LYS A 39 17.31 3.71 4.77
C LYS A 39 17.80 4.52 5.97
N ASN A 40 18.11 5.80 5.76
CA ASN A 40 18.53 6.70 6.84
C ASN A 40 17.37 7.08 7.76
N ILE A 41 16.18 7.32 7.21
CA ILE A 41 14.97 7.69 7.97
C ILE A 41 14.57 6.58 8.96
N PHE A 42 14.49 5.33 8.51
CA PHE A 42 14.05 4.22 9.36
C PHE A 42 15.20 3.50 10.09
N GLY A 43 16.46 3.77 9.69
CA GLY A 43 17.66 3.28 10.36
C GLY A 43 17.63 1.78 10.67
N ASN A 44 17.68 1.45 11.96
CA ASN A 44 17.70 0.06 12.43
C ASN A 44 16.47 -0.77 11.99
N GLN A 45 15.30 -0.14 11.85
CA GLN A 45 14.09 -0.84 11.37
C GLN A 45 14.24 -1.27 9.90
N TYR A 46 14.84 -0.41 9.07
CA TYR A 46 15.17 -0.74 7.69
C TYR A 46 16.18 -1.90 7.64
N ILE A 47 17.26 -1.80 8.43
CA ILE A 47 18.31 -2.83 8.47
C ILE A 47 17.74 -4.17 8.92
N ALA A 48 16.89 -4.19 9.94
CA ALA A 48 16.23 -5.40 10.43
C ALA A 48 15.32 -6.04 9.38
N ALA A 49 14.59 -5.23 8.60
CA ALA A 49 13.76 -5.71 7.49
C ALA A 49 14.60 -6.38 6.39
N ILE A 50 15.74 -5.79 6.02
CA ILE A 50 16.69 -6.38 5.07
C ILE A 50 17.25 -7.70 5.60
N GLN A 51 17.77 -7.70 6.83
CA GLN A 51 18.32 -8.91 7.46
C GLN A 51 17.31 -10.04 7.54
N TYR A 52 16.04 -9.73 7.82
CA TYR A 52 14.98 -10.73 7.80
C TYR A 52 14.85 -11.39 6.43
N LEU A 53 14.83 -10.60 5.34
CA LEU A 53 14.72 -11.13 3.97
C LEU A 53 15.96 -11.94 3.57
N ASP A 54 17.16 -11.51 3.99
CA ASP A 54 18.42 -12.19 3.69
C ASP A 54 18.55 -13.53 4.42
N ASN A 55 18.11 -13.58 5.67
CA ASN A 55 18.11 -14.80 6.48
C ASN A 55 17.03 -15.80 6.03
N ASN A 56 15.97 -15.32 5.37
CA ASN A 56 14.84 -16.14 4.92
C ASN A 56 14.84 -16.34 3.40
N LYS A 57 15.95 -16.86 2.86
CA LYS A 57 16.11 -17.11 1.41
C LYS A 57 15.02 -18.00 0.80
N TRP A 58 14.37 -18.83 1.62
CA TRP A 58 13.22 -19.66 1.23
C TRP A 58 12.04 -18.83 0.70
N ILE A 59 11.88 -17.56 1.11
CA ILE A 59 10.89 -16.63 0.57
C ILE A 59 11.16 -16.41 -0.91
N THR A 60 12.39 -16.07 -1.27
CA THR A 60 12.85 -15.90 -2.66
C THR A 60 12.56 -17.16 -3.47
N SER A 61 12.96 -18.33 -2.96
CA SER A 61 12.74 -19.61 -3.65
C SER A 61 11.25 -19.89 -3.87
N THR A 62 10.39 -19.52 -2.92
CA THR A 62 8.93 -19.71 -3.03
C THR A 62 8.32 -18.81 -4.10
N LEU A 63 8.77 -17.56 -4.18
CA LEU A 63 8.34 -16.60 -5.19
C LEU A 63 8.76 -17.04 -6.61
N ILE A 64 10.02 -17.47 -6.76
CA ILE A 64 10.53 -18.00 -8.04
C ILE A 64 9.73 -19.23 -8.49
N ARG A 65 9.46 -20.19 -7.59
CA ARG A 65 8.64 -21.38 -7.92
C ARG A 65 7.22 -21.02 -8.37
N ASN A 66 6.72 -19.85 -7.99
CA ASN A 66 5.42 -19.34 -8.40
C ASN A 66 5.48 -18.42 -9.63
N ASN A 67 6.64 -18.31 -10.29
CA ASN A 67 6.88 -17.41 -11.42
C ASN A 67 6.61 -15.93 -11.08
N ILE A 68 6.99 -15.53 -9.86
CA ILE A 68 6.86 -14.15 -9.39
C ILE A 68 8.26 -13.58 -9.17
N ASP A 69 8.49 -12.38 -9.69
CA ASP A 69 9.72 -11.63 -9.46
C ASP A 69 9.92 -11.39 -7.95
N PRO A 70 11.00 -11.89 -7.34
CA PRO A 70 11.17 -11.77 -5.89
C PRO A 70 11.35 -10.32 -5.42
N CYS A 71 11.95 -9.47 -6.25
CA CYS A 71 12.20 -8.08 -5.91
C CYS A 71 10.88 -7.31 -5.84
N PHE A 72 10.03 -7.49 -6.85
CA PHE A 72 8.68 -6.96 -6.91
C PHE A 72 7.85 -7.38 -5.69
N ALA A 73 7.76 -8.68 -5.41
CA ALA A 73 6.93 -9.19 -4.33
C ALA A 73 7.42 -8.75 -2.94
N LYS A 74 8.73 -8.80 -2.68
CA LYS A 74 9.30 -8.33 -1.41
C LYS A 74 9.05 -6.83 -1.21
N SER A 75 9.11 -6.05 -2.28
CA SER A 75 8.89 -4.60 -2.22
C SER A 75 7.48 -4.24 -1.76
N ILE A 76 6.46 -4.99 -2.18
CA ILE A 76 5.07 -4.78 -1.78
C ILE A 76 4.89 -4.84 -0.25
N VAL A 77 5.56 -5.80 0.39
CA VAL A 77 5.44 -6.05 1.84
C VAL A 77 6.55 -5.39 2.66
N PHE A 78 7.55 -4.78 2.02
CA PHE A 78 8.71 -4.23 2.71
C PHE A 78 8.38 -3.17 3.77
N PRO A 79 7.42 -2.25 3.56
CA PRO A 79 7.05 -1.31 4.61
C PRO A 79 6.48 -2.01 5.86
N GLU A 80 5.80 -3.15 5.71
CA GLU A 80 5.35 -3.94 6.85
C GLU A 80 6.51 -4.53 7.65
N LEU A 81 7.56 -4.96 6.95
CA LEU A 81 8.76 -5.47 7.59
C LEU A 81 9.49 -4.39 8.39
N ILE A 82 9.50 -3.14 7.90
CA ILE A 82 10.05 -1.99 8.64
C ILE A 82 9.23 -1.73 9.91
N ARG A 83 7.89 -1.78 9.80
CA ARG A 83 6.99 -1.48 10.92
C ARG A 83 6.95 -2.57 11.97
N TYR A 84 7.25 -3.81 11.59
CA TYR A 84 7.02 -4.98 12.43
C TYR A 84 7.87 -5.01 13.70
N SER A 85 7.21 -5.34 14.83
CA SER A 85 7.86 -5.67 16.10
C SER A 85 7.18 -6.90 16.71
N TYR A 86 7.91 -8.02 16.78
CA TYR A 86 7.36 -9.32 17.21
C TYR A 86 6.67 -9.27 18.57
N LEU A 87 7.32 -8.67 19.58
CA LEU A 87 6.77 -8.58 20.93
C LEU A 87 5.52 -7.70 20.99
N ARG A 88 5.49 -6.62 20.20
CA ARG A 88 4.35 -5.71 20.11
C ARG A 88 3.15 -6.39 19.46
N ASP A 89 3.39 -7.05 18.32
CA ASP A 89 2.38 -7.77 17.56
C ASP A 89 1.69 -8.86 18.42
N LEU A 90 2.48 -9.63 19.18
CA LEU A 90 1.93 -10.65 20.08
C LEU A 90 0.97 -10.07 21.14
N MET A 91 1.34 -8.96 21.77
CA MET A 91 0.53 -8.35 22.83
C MET A 91 -0.74 -7.70 22.28
N GLU A 92 -0.65 -7.02 21.14
CA GLU A 92 -1.77 -6.29 20.55
C GLU A 92 -2.85 -7.23 20.01
N VAL A 93 -2.45 -8.40 19.51
CA VAL A 93 -3.30 -9.15 18.58
C VAL A 93 -4.00 -10.36 19.20
N GLN A 94 -3.54 -10.89 20.34
CA GLN A 94 -4.08 -12.14 20.89
C GLN A 94 -5.57 -12.04 21.26
N ALA A 95 -5.99 -10.95 21.91
CA ALA A 95 -7.40 -10.72 22.24
C ALA A 95 -8.25 -10.57 20.98
N LEU A 96 -7.75 -9.84 19.98
CA LEU A 96 -8.45 -9.60 18.71
C LEU A 96 -8.62 -10.90 17.91
N LYS A 97 -7.64 -11.80 17.91
CA LYS A 97 -7.77 -13.16 17.35
C LYS A 97 -8.92 -13.94 17.99
N THR A 98 -9.02 -13.90 19.33
CA THR A 98 -10.12 -14.57 20.04
C THR A 98 -11.47 -13.98 19.65
N LEU A 99 -11.59 -12.65 19.66
CA LEU A 99 -12.81 -11.95 19.28
C LEU A 99 -13.21 -12.26 17.83
N TYR A 100 -12.25 -12.25 16.91
CA TYR A 100 -12.47 -12.63 15.53
C TYR A 100 -12.94 -14.07 15.38
N VAL A 101 -12.32 -15.04 16.05
CA VAL A 101 -12.73 -16.46 15.99
C VAL A 101 -14.12 -16.68 16.59
N GLN A 102 -14.51 -15.92 17.61
CA GLN A 102 -15.80 -16.05 18.27
C GLN A 102 -16.90 -15.28 17.52
N TYR A 103 -16.68 -13.99 17.27
CA TYR A 103 -17.72 -13.04 16.84
C TYR A 103 -17.65 -12.64 15.38
N GLY A 104 -16.52 -12.84 14.70
CA GLY A 104 -16.45 -12.86 13.24
C GLY A 104 -15.92 -11.57 12.64
N GLN A 105 -16.42 -11.24 11.45
CA GLN A 105 -15.87 -10.21 10.57
C GLN A 105 -15.81 -8.82 11.23
N ASP A 106 -16.72 -8.50 12.14
CA ASP A 106 -16.72 -7.24 12.90
C ASP A 106 -15.42 -7.01 13.69
N TYR A 107 -14.69 -8.10 13.97
CA TYR A 107 -13.40 -8.07 14.67
C TYR A 107 -12.24 -8.44 13.75
N ALA A 108 -12.40 -8.44 12.43
CA ALA A 108 -11.38 -8.85 11.45
C ALA A 108 -10.39 -7.74 11.05
N ASN A 109 -10.56 -6.52 11.54
CA ASN A 109 -9.73 -5.37 11.17
C ASN A 109 -8.53 -5.18 12.11
N PHE A 110 -7.62 -6.15 12.10
CA PHE A 110 -6.32 -6.08 12.77
C PHE A 110 -5.28 -6.82 11.94
N SER A 111 -4.01 -6.46 12.07
CA SER A 111 -2.93 -7.11 11.32
C SER A 111 -2.33 -8.27 12.10
N VAL A 112 -1.94 -9.34 11.41
CA VAL A 112 -1.33 -10.53 12.02
C VAL A 112 0.02 -10.80 11.39
N GLY A 113 1.01 -11.07 12.24
CA GLY A 113 2.29 -11.60 11.82
C GLY A 113 3.14 -10.58 11.07
N ARG A 114 4.28 -11.02 10.56
CA ARG A 114 5.31 -10.13 10.04
C ARG A 114 4.90 -9.35 8.79
N PHE A 115 4.09 -9.96 7.93
CA PHE A 115 3.54 -9.32 6.73
C PHE A 115 2.28 -8.50 7.04
N GLN A 116 1.86 -8.46 8.32
CA GLN A 116 0.78 -7.61 8.83
C GLN A 116 -0.55 -7.77 8.05
N ILE A 117 -0.88 -9.01 7.68
CA ILE A 117 -2.08 -9.33 6.89
C ILE A 117 -3.31 -9.28 7.79
N LYS A 118 -4.38 -8.63 7.34
CA LYS A 118 -5.66 -8.60 8.06
C LYS A 118 -6.49 -9.87 7.81
N PRO A 119 -7.21 -10.41 8.80
CA PRO A 119 -8.15 -11.50 8.57
C PRO A 119 -9.18 -11.20 7.48
N GLU A 120 -9.71 -9.97 7.43
CA GLU A 120 -10.63 -9.55 6.35
C GLU A 120 -9.97 -9.61 4.96
N PHE A 121 -8.70 -9.21 4.86
CA PHE A 121 -7.94 -9.30 3.61
C PHE A 121 -7.78 -10.77 3.17
N ALA A 122 -7.45 -11.65 4.12
CA ALA A 122 -7.32 -13.08 3.86
C ALA A 122 -8.65 -13.74 3.49
N GLU A 123 -9.76 -13.35 4.10
CA GLU A 123 -11.10 -13.83 3.76
C GLU A 123 -11.46 -13.55 2.30
N HIS A 124 -11.31 -12.29 1.88
CA HIS A 124 -11.55 -11.91 0.49
C HIS A 124 -10.64 -12.71 -0.47
N LEU A 125 -9.36 -12.85 -0.11
CA LEU A 125 -8.37 -13.48 -0.97
C LEU A 125 -8.61 -14.98 -1.15
N GLU A 126 -9.00 -15.67 -0.07
CA GLU A 126 -9.40 -17.08 -0.11
C GLU A 126 -10.67 -17.29 -0.95
N ALA A 127 -11.64 -16.39 -0.84
CA ALA A 127 -12.86 -16.43 -1.64
C ALA A 127 -12.57 -16.22 -3.13
N ASP A 128 -11.79 -15.20 -3.48
CA ASP A 128 -11.44 -14.89 -4.87
C ASP A 128 -10.69 -16.02 -5.56
N ILE A 129 -9.75 -16.64 -4.85
CA ILE A 129 -8.97 -17.74 -5.41
C ILE A 129 -9.79 -19.01 -5.58
N LYS A 130 -10.78 -19.24 -4.71
CA LYS A 130 -11.64 -20.43 -4.80
C LYS A 130 -12.70 -20.31 -5.88
N VAL A 131 -13.25 -19.12 -6.10
CA VAL A 131 -14.43 -18.90 -6.96
C VAL A 131 -14.04 -18.34 -8.32
N ASN A 132 -13.17 -17.33 -8.36
CA ASN A 132 -13.08 -16.43 -9.51
C ASN A 132 -11.91 -16.71 -10.43
N LEU A 133 -10.91 -17.44 -9.94
CA LEU A 133 -9.63 -17.53 -10.58
C LEU A 133 -9.33 -19.00 -10.88
N ARG A 134 -9.18 -19.36 -12.15
CA ARG A 134 -8.62 -20.66 -12.58
C ARG A 134 -7.13 -20.80 -12.18
N ILE A 135 -6.72 -20.20 -11.06
CA ILE A 135 -5.41 -20.35 -10.45
C ILE A 135 -5.31 -21.80 -10.00
N LYS A 136 -4.49 -22.57 -10.71
CA LYS A 136 -4.15 -23.94 -10.35
C LYS A 136 -3.18 -23.92 -9.18
N ASP A 137 -3.70 -23.80 -7.97
CA ASP A 137 -2.94 -23.98 -6.75
C ASP A 137 -3.55 -25.12 -5.92
N SER A 138 -2.74 -26.16 -5.70
CA SER A 138 -3.19 -27.37 -5.02
C SER A 138 -3.59 -27.15 -3.56
N LEU A 139 -3.18 -26.03 -2.95
CA LEU A 139 -3.52 -25.70 -1.57
C LEU A 139 -4.98 -25.26 -1.41
N ILE A 140 -5.60 -24.72 -2.47
CA ILE A 140 -6.95 -24.15 -2.45
C ILE A 140 -8.00 -25.15 -1.96
N LYS A 141 -7.85 -26.43 -2.33
CA LYS A 141 -8.80 -27.49 -1.94
C LYS A 141 -8.87 -27.74 -0.43
N TYR A 142 -7.88 -27.26 0.32
CA TYR A 142 -7.83 -27.37 1.78
C TYR A 142 -8.32 -26.11 2.50
N ILE A 143 -8.76 -25.09 1.77
CA ILE A 143 -9.23 -23.84 2.36
C ILE A 143 -10.75 -23.88 2.59
N ASP A 144 -11.12 -23.88 3.86
CA ASP A 144 -12.49 -23.62 4.30
C ASP A 144 -12.77 -22.11 4.26
N THR A 145 -13.66 -21.71 3.35
CA THR A 145 -14.08 -20.31 3.14
C THR A 145 -15.38 -19.98 3.86
N THR A 146 -15.89 -20.87 4.71
CA THR A 146 -17.07 -20.60 5.53
C THR A 146 -16.76 -19.60 6.65
N GLN A 147 -17.81 -19.03 7.24
CA GLN A 147 -17.69 -18.06 8.35
C GLN A 147 -17.78 -18.72 9.75
N THR A 148 -17.57 -20.04 9.80
CA THR A 148 -17.60 -20.80 11.06
C THR A 148 -16.43 -20.41 11.96
N PRO A 149 -16.56 -20.52 13.30
CA PRO A 149 -15.42 -20.33 14.21
C PRO A 149 -14.22 -21.22 13.89
N LYS A 150 -14.48 -22.43 13.36
CA LYS A 150 -13.43 -23.37 12.93
C LYS A 150 -12.63 -22.80 11.76
N ALA A 151 -13.30 -22.40 10.67
CA ALA A 151 -12.65 -21.83 9.49
C ALA A 151 -11.86 -20.55 9.84
N ARG A 152 -12.42 -19.70 10.71
CA ARG A 152 -11.75 -18.50 11.22
C ARG A 152 -10.49 -18.84 12.02
N ARG A 153 -10.52 -19.88 12.85
CA ARG A 153 -9.34 -20.35 13.59
C ARG A 153 -8.24 -20.84 12.65
N GLU A 154 -8.59 -21.69 11.68
CA GLU A 154 -7.63 -22.19 10.69
C GLU A 154 -7.00 -21.03 9.88
N ARG A 155 -7.78 -19.97 9.60
CA ARG A 155 -7.26 -18.75 8.98
C ARG A 155 -6.24 -18.04 9.86
N ILE A 156 -6.52 -17.87 11.15
CA ILE A 156 -5.55 -17.29 12.09
C ILE A 156 -4.27 -18.13 12.16
N GLU A 157 -4.39 -19.46 12.19
CA GLU A 157 -3.22 -20.37 12.19
C GLU A 157 -2.37 -20.19 10.92
N ARG A 158 -3.00 -19.99 9.75
CA ARG A 158 -2.28 -19.63 8.53
C ARG A 158 -1.63 -18.26 8.64
N LEU A 159 -2.34 -17.24 9.14
CA LEU A 159 -1.78 -15.90 9.29
C LEU A 159 -0.60 -15.85 10.28
N ASP A 160 -0.57 -16.72 11.28
CA ASP A 160 0.56 -16.86 12.20
C ASP A 160 1.80 -17.54 11.58
N SER A 161 1.62 -18.28 10.49
CA SER A 161 2.71 -18.97 9.80
C SER A 161 3.36 -18.08 8.75
N GLU A 162 4.67 -17.83 8.86
CA GLU A 162 5.42 -17.06 7.86
C GLU A 162 5.31 -17.69 6.46
N ALA A 163 5.32 -19.02 6.35
CA ALA A 163 5.14 -19.73 5.08
C ALA A 163 3.79 -19.42 4.42
N TRP A 164 2.73 -19.37 5.22
CA TRP A 164 1.40 -19.01 4.74
C TRP A 164 1.26 -17.52 4.45
N GLN A 165 1.91 -16.63 5.21
CA GLN A 165 1.96 -15.20 4.87
C GLN A 165 2.59 -14.97 3.49
N VAL A 166 3.66 -15.71 3.16
CA VAL A 166 4.25 -15.70 1.81
C VAL A 166 3.29 -16.29 0.78
N GLN A 167 2.55 -17.34 1.12
CA GLN A 167 1.53 -17.90 0.24
C GLN A 167 0.39 -16.89 -0.03
N TYR A 168 -0.06 -16.13 0.97
CA TYR A 168 -1.03 -15.05 0.77
C TYR A 168 -0.46 -13.93 -0.10
N LEU A 169 0.83 -13.58 0.02
CA LEU A 169 1.46 -12.63 -0.90
C LEU A 169 1.47 -13.14 -2.35
N VAL A 170 1.79 -14.42 -2.57
CA VAL A 170 1.71 -15.07 -3.89
C VAL A 170 0.29 -14.98 -4.45
N TRP A 171 -0.69 -15.33 -3.62
CA TRP A 171 -2.10 -15.28 -3.95
C TRP A 171 -2.58 -13.89 -4.30
N PHE A 172 -2.24 -12.90 -3.48
CA PHE A 172 -2.52 -11.49 -3.72
C PHE A 172 -2.00 -11.04 -5.08
N ILE A 173 -0.73 -11.33 -5.40
CA ILE A 173 -0.14 -10.95 -6.70
C ILE A 173 -0.88 -11.61 -7.87
N LYS A 174 -1.21 -12.90 -7.77
CA LYS A 174 -1.97 -13.60 -8.81
C LYS A 174 -3.37 -13.02 -9.01
N VAL A 175 -4.05 -12.65 -7.93
CA VAL A 175 -5.37 -12.02 -7.97
C VAL A 175 -5.29 -10.64 -8.59
N MET A 176 -4.30 -9.82 -8.19
CA MET A 176 -4.06 -8.51 -8.78
C MET A 176 -3.74 -8.57 -10.28
N ASN A 177 -2.89 -9.52 -10.69
CA ASN A 177 -2.59 -9.75 -12.11
C ASN A 177 -3.84 -10.10 -12.92
N HIS A 178 -4.77 -10.86 -12.34
CA HIS A 178 -6.03 -11.19 -13.00
C HIS A 178 -7.00 -10.00 -13.01
N LYS A 179 -7.11 -9.25 -11.91
CA LYS A 179 -8.01 -8.10 -11.78
C LYS A 179 -7.56 -6.93 -12.66
N PHE A 180 -6.25 -6.75 -12.82
CA PHE A 180 -5.63 -5.65 -13.56
C PHE A 180 -4.59 -6.18 -14.56
N PRO A 181 -5.01 -6.88 -15.63
CA PRO A 181 -4.10 -7.55 -16.56
C PRO A 181 -3.17 -6.57 -17.29
N HIS A 182 -3.58 -5.33 -17.51
CA HIS A 182 -2.73 -4.27 -18.08
C HIS A 182 -1.51 -3.93 -17.19
N LEU A 183 -1.55 -4.29 -15.91
CA LEU A 183 -0.45 -4.09 -14.95
C LEU A 183 0.40 -5.35 -14.73
N SER A 184 0.06 -6.49 -15.35
CA SER A 184 0.74 -7.78 -15.14
C SER A 184 1.97 -8.03 -16.04
N GLY A 185 2.27 -7.09 -16.95
CA GLY A 185 3.38 -7.16 -17.90
C GLY A 185 4.73 -6.80 -17.28
N GLN A 186 5.50 -5.94 -17.96
CA GLN A 186 6.78 -5.49 -17.44
C GLN A 186 6.59 -4.73 -16.11
N VAL A 187 7.31 -5.15 -15.08
CA VAL A 187 7.31 -4.48 -13.77
C VAL A 187 7.96 -3.11 -13.90
N THR A 188 7.18 -2.07 -13.66
CA THR A 188 7.64 -0.67 -13.55
C THR A 188 7.46 -0.15 -12.12
N GLY A 189 8.02 1.02 -11.83
CA GLY A 189 7.78 1.71 -10.56
C GLY A 189 6.29 1.94 -10.27
N ASN A 190 5.49 2.24 -11.30
CA ASN A 190 4.04 2.41 -11.14
C ASN A 190 3.35 1.11 -10.72
N ASN A 191 3.80 -0.04 -11.23
CA ASN A 191 3.27 -1.34 -10.82
C ASN A 191 3.58 -1.59 -9.33
N ILE A 192 4.80 -1.31 -8.89
CA ILE A 192 5.20 -1.44 -7.48
C ILE A 192 4.31 -0.58 -6.60
N MET A 193 4.16 0.70 -6.94
CA MET A 193 3.39 1.65 -6.15
C MET A 193 1.92 1.23 -6.07
N PHE A 194 1.32 0.83 -7.19
CA PHE A 194 -0.07 0.38 -7.22
C PHE A 194 -0.32 -0.88 -6.38
N TYR A 195 0.53 -1.91 -6.52
CA TYR A 195 0.38 -3.16 -5.77
C TYR A 195 0.65 -2.96 -4.28
N ALA A 196 1.65 -2.17 -3.93
CA ALA A 196 1.94 -1.79 -2.54
C ALA A 196 0.74 -1.05 -1.91
N THR A 197 0.14 -0.09 -2.64
CA THR A 197 -1.06 0.61 -2.16
C THR A 197 -2.23 -0.36 -1.99
N ALA A 198 -2.51 -1.21 -2.97
CA ALA A 198 -3.58 -2.21 -2.89
C ALA A 198 -3.39 -3.18 -1.71
N TYR A 199 -2.15 -3.55 -1.39
CA TYR A 199 -1.85 -4.34 -0.22
C TYR A 199 -2.16 -3.58 1.09
N ASN A 200 -1.81 -2.29 1.15
CA ASN A 200 -2.01 -1.46 2.34
C ASN A 200 -3.49 -1.11 2.61
N CYS A 201 -4.21 -0.62 1.60
CA CYS A 201 -5.58 -0.12 1.76
C CYS A 201 -6.67 -1.16 1.49
N GLY A 202 -6.30 -2.31 0.92
CA GLY A 202 -7.24 -3.37 0.54
C GLY A 202 -7.37 -3.50 -0.97
N TYR A 203 -7.08 -4.68 -1.49
CA TYR A 203 -7.05 -4.94 -2.94
C TYR A 203 -8.45 -5.05 -3.57
N TYR A 204 -9.47 -5.19 -2.73
CA TYR A 204 -10.87 -5.26 -3.10
C TYR A 204 -11.44 -3.91 -3.57
N LEU A 205 -10.75 -2.79 -3.30
CA LEU A 205 -11.10 -1.47 -3.81
C LEU A 205 -11.01 -1.39 -5.35
N SER A 206 -11.62 -0.36 -5.94
CA SER A 206 -11.50 -0.07 -7.37
C SER A 206 -10.11 0.46 -7.74
N GLU A 207 -9.77 0.40 -9.04
CA GLU A 207 -8.50 0.95 -9.55
C GLU A 207 -8.36 2.44 -9.22
N THR A 208 -9.44 3.21 -9.34
CA THR A 208 -9.47 4.64 -9.01
C THR A 208 -9.16 4.87 -7.54
N GLU A 209 -9.83 4.14 -6.64
CA GLU A 209 -9.59 4.27 -5.19
C GLU A 209 -8.15 3.88 -4.81
N ILE A 210 -7.59 2.83 -5.42
CA ILE A 210 -6.19 2.44 -5.18
C ILE A 210 -5.25 3.55 -5.67
N ASN A 211 -5.49 4.12 -6.86
CA ASN A 211 -4.68 5.22 -7.38
C ASN A 211 -4.76 6.47 -6.50
N GLU A 212 -5.95 6.83 -6.01
CA GLU A 212 -6.14 7.96 -5.08
C GLU A 212 -5.39 7.76 -3.77
N ASN A 213 -5.27 6.52 -3.28
CA ASN A 213 -4.51 6.22 -2.07
C ASN A 213 -3.00 6.16 -2.31
N THR A 214 -2.55 6.04 -3.56
CA THR A 214 -1.12 5.90 -3.90
C THR A 214 -0.31 7.15 -3.55
N SER A 215 -0.92 8.34 -3.48
CA SER A 215 -0.25 9.59 -3.09
C SER A 215 -0.34 9.92 -1.59
N LYS A 216 -1.11 9.15 -0.81
CA LYS A 216 -1.40 9.50 0.60
C LYS A 216 -0.30 9.04 1.55
N SER A 217 0.06 9.92 2.49
CA SER A 217 1.05 9.63 3.53
C SER A 217 0.37 9.26 4.85
N TYR A 218 0.17 7.95 5.07
CA TYR A 218 -0.36 7.40 6.31
C TYR A 218 0.60 6.47 7.04
N PHE A 219 1.70 6.06 6.40
CA PHE A 219 2.64 5.10 6.97
C PHE A 219 3.49 5.73 8.07
N HIS A 220 3.58 5.07 9.22
CA HIS A 220 4.48 5.43 10.31
C HIS A 220 4.92 4.18 11.06
N THR A 221 6.05 4.27 11.77
CA THR A 221 6.59 3.16 12.57
C THR A 221 6.33 3.31 14.07
N ALA A 222 5.74 4.43 14.49
CA ALA A 222 5.31 4.69 15.87
C ALA A 222 4.15 3.78 16.30
N ILE A 223 4.05 3.51 17.61
CA ILE A 223 3.05 2.61 18.22
C ILE A 223 1.62 3.12 18.03
N PHE A 224 1.37 4.39 18.34
CA PHE A 224 0.01 4.94 18.36
C PHE A 224 -0.24 5.87 17.18
N SER A 225 0.55 6.92 17.09
CA SER A 225 0.54 7.85 15.96
C SER A 225 1.88 8.55 15.91
N SER A 226 2.24 8.98 14.70
CA SER A 226 3.38 9.86 14.48
C SER A 226 2.89 11.12 13.78
N LYS A 227 3.54 12.25 14.08
CA LYS A 227 3.41 13.46 13.26
C LYS A 227 4.05 13.26 11.90
N GLU A 228 5.11 12.46 11.85
CA GLU A 228 5.80 12.08 10.62
C GLU A 228 5.09 10.89 10.00
N LYS A 229 4.54 11.12 8.81
CA LYS A 229 3.89 10.09 8.00
C LYS A 229 4.55 10.06 6.63
N TYR A 230 4.78 8.86 6.15
CA TYR A 230 5.38 8.60 4.85
C TYR A 230 4.36 7.93 3.94
N ASN A 231 4.67 7.96 2.65
CA ASN A 231 3.88 7.29 1.64
C ASN A 231 4.31 5.81 1.54
N TYR A 232 3.38 4.88 1.77
CA TYR A 232 3.65 3.43 1.77
C TYR A 232 4.21 2.95 0.41
N ALA A 233 3.64 3.46 -0.67
CA ALA A 233 4.06 3.12 -2.04
C ALA A 233 5.47 3.64 -2.34
N SER A 234 5.82 4.83 -1.85
CA SER A 234 7.17 5.40 -2.00
C SER A 234 8.23 4.60 -1.24
N VAL A 235 7.94 4.12 -0.03
CA VAL A 235 8.86 3.22 0.72
C VAL A 235 9.09 1.92 -0.05
N SER A 236 8.02 1.34 -0.60
CA SER A 236 8.07 0.12 -1.42
C SER A 236 8.89 0.33 -2.69
N TYR A 237 8.65 1.43 -3.41
CA TYR A 237 9.38 1.79 -4.62
C TYR A 237 10.88 2.05 -4.34
N TYR A 238 11.21 2.74 -3.25
CA TYR A 238 12.60 2.96 -2.86
C TYR A 238 13.34 1.64 -2.66
N PHE A 239 12.75 0.69 -1.92
CA PHE A 239 13.37 -0.62 -1.72
C PHE A 239 13.49 -1.40 -3.03
N TRP A 240 12.48 -1.35 -3.91
CA TRP A 240 12.55 -2.00 -5.23
C TRP A 240 13.75 -1.52 -6.06
N VAL A 241 13.99 -0.21 -6.10
CA VAL A 241 15.14 0.37 -6.82
C VAL A 241 16.47 -0.15 -6.29
N GLN A 242 16.61 -0.30 -4.97
CA GLN A 242 17.83 -0.83 -4.35
C GLN A 242 18.00 -2.34 -4.60
N CYS A 243 16.90 -3.08 -4.61
CA CYS A 243 16.90 -4.53 -4.79
C CYS A 243 17.21 -4.97 -6.23
N MET A 244 17.07 -4.07 -7.22
CA MET A 244 17.49 -4.30 -8.60
C MET A 244 18.98 -4.01 -8.87
N GLN A 245 19.70 -3.41 -7.92
CA GLN A 245 21.14 -3.10 -8.02
C GLN A 245 21.98 -4.28 -7.55
#